data_AF-A0A3A4VLY3-F1
#
_entry.id   AF-A0A3A4VLY3-F1
#
_cell.length_a   1.000
_cell.length_b   1.000
_cell.length_c   1.000
_cell.angle_alpha   90.00
_cell.angle_beta   90.00
_cell.angle_gamma   90.00
#
_symmetry.space_group_name_H-M   'P 1'
#
loop_
_entity.id
_entity.type
_entity.pdbx_description
1 polymer ?
#
loop_
_entity_poly.entity_id
_entity_poly.type
_entity_poly.pdbx_seq_one_letter_code
_entity_poly.pdbx_strand_id
1 'polypeptide(L)' 'MIAIGGLGPGLAIGLIGAKAMEALGRNPEASGRILPAMLLAMAFAEAIAIYSLILAFTK' A
#
# COMPACT_ATOMS: atom_id res chain seq x y z
N MET A 1 9.24 -9.80 14.68
CA MET A 1 7.92 -9.27 14.27
C MET A 1 7.97 -8.46 12.97
N ILE A 2 8.98 -7.60 12.79
CA ILE A 2 9.08 -6.67 11.64
C ILE A 2 8.95 -7.37 10.27
N ALA A 3 9.59 -8.53 10.07
CA ALA A 3 9.49 -9.27 8.79
C ALA A 3 8.09 -9.86 8.50
N ILE A 4 7.38 -10.34 9.53
CA ILE A 4 6.01 -10.87 9.37
C ILE A 4 5.00 -9.73 9.23
N GLY A 5 5.20 -8.64 9.98
CA GLY A 5 4.38 -7.43 9.91
C GLY A 5 4.58 -6.63 8.61
N GLY A 6 5.71 -6.78 7.93
CA GLY A 6 6.01 -6.12 6.65
C GLY A 6 5.58 -6.90 5.41
N LEU A 7 5.49 -8.23 5.48
CA LEU A 7 5.09 -9.08 4.35
C LEU A 7 3.66 -8.80 3.87
N GLY A 8 2.70 -8.65 4.80
CA GLY A 8 1.30 -8.35 4.46
C GLY A 8 1.14 -6.99 3.75
N PRO A 9 1.65 -5.90 4.32
CA PRO A 9 1.66 -4.57 3.70
C PRO A 9 2.39 -4.54 2.35
N GLY A 10 3.55 -5.20 2.24
CA GLY A 10 4.28 -5.29 0.97
C GLY A 10 3.47 -5.96 -0.15
N LEU A 11 2.78 -7.05 0.16
CA LEU A 11 1.87 -7.72 -0.80
C LEU A 11 0.67 -6.83 -1.16
N ALA A 12 0.07 -6.17 -0.18
CA ALA A 12 -1.07 -5.29 -0.40
C ALA A 12 -0.70 -4.09 -1.30
N ILE A 13 0.42 -3.43 -1.01
CA ILE A 13 0.93 -2.32 -1.82
C ILE A 13 1.25 -2.78 -3.24
N GLY A 14 1.90 -3.94 -3.39
CA GLY A 14 2.19 -4.53 -4.70
C GLY A 14 0.92 -4.77 -5.53
N LEU A 15 -0.13 -5.32 -4.90
CA LEU A 15 -1.41 -5.58 -5.55
C LEU A 15 -2.14 -4.29 -5.94
N ILE A 16 -2.18 -3.30 -5.04
CA ILE A 16 -2.79 -1.99 -5.27
C ILE A 16 -2.08 -1.28 -6.42
N GLY A 17 -0.75 -1.24 -6.41
CA GLY A 17 0.06 -0.64 -7.47
C GLY A 17 -0.17 -1.32 -8.83
N ALA A 18 -0.15 -2.66 -8.87
CA ALA A 18 -0.40 -3.40 -10.10
C ALA A 18 -1.79 -3.08 -10.69
N LYS A 19 -2.85 -3.05 -9.87
CA LYS A 19 -4.21 -2.72 -10.31
C LYS A 19 -4.36 -1.27 -10.75
N ALA A 20 -3.69 -0.35 -10.06
CA ALA A 20 -3.67 1.05 -10.48
C ALA A 20 -2.99 1.22 -11.84
N MET A 21 -1.83 0.57 -12.06
CA MET A 21 -1.15 0.61 -13.36
C MET A 21 -1.98 -0.04 -14.47
N GLU A 22 -2.68 -1.14 -14.18
CA GLU A 22 -3.58 -1.80 -15.13
C GLU A 22 -4.76 -0.90 -15.54
N ALA A 23 -5.30 -0.13 -14.59
CA ALA A 23 -6.38 0.83 -14.83
C ALA A 23 -5.88 2.07 -15.61
N LEU A 24 -4.71 2.59 -15.25
CA LEU A 24 -4.07 3.73 -15.92
C LEU A 24 -3.65 3.39 -17.35
N GLY A 25 -3.12 2.18 -17.58
CA GLY A 25 -2.77 1.71 -18.91
C GLY A 25 -3.97 1.59 -19.84
N ARG A 26 -5.16 1.29 -19.29
CA ARG A 26 -6.43 1.25 -20.03
C ARG A 26 -7.04 2.64 -20.23
N ASN A 27 -6.89 3.53 -19.26
CA ASN A 27 -7.41 4.90 -19.34
C ASN A 27 -6.43 5.90 -18.68
N PRO A 28 -5.50 6.48 -19.46
CA PRO A 28 -4.49 7.41 -18.95
C PRO A 28 -5.09 8.70 -18.36
N GLU A 29 -6.23 9.15 -18.89
CA GLU A 29 -6.92 10.37 -18.42
C GLU A 29 -7.49 10.22 -17.01
N ALA A 30 -7.69 8.98 -16.54
CA ALA A 30 -8.17 8.71 -15.19
C ALA A 30 -7.08 8.88 -14.10
N SER A 31 -5.84 9.23 -14.48
CA SER A 31 -4.71 9.42 -13.56
C SER A 31 -5.00 10.32 -12.36
N GLY A 32 -5.64 11.46 -12.59
CA GLY A 32 -6.00 12.41 -11.53
C GLY A 32 -6.97 11.86 -10.48
N ARG A 33 -7.72 10.81 -10.80
CA ARG A 33 -8.65 10.14 -9.86
C ARG A 33 -8.03 8.88 -9.24
N ILE A 34 -7.23 8.14 -10.00
CA ILE A 34 -6.63 6.87 -9.57
C ILE A 34 -5.48 7.11 -8.59
N LEU A 35 -4.59 8.06 -8.85
CA LEU A 35 -3.41 8.30 -8.02
C LEU A 35 -3.76 8.64 -6.55
N PRO A 36 -4.69 9.57 -6.26
CA PRO A 36 -5.05 9.88 -4.88
C PRO A 36 -5.66 8.68 -4.13
N ALA A 37 -6.56 7.95 -4.78
CA ALA A 37 -7.20 6.77 -4.18
C ALA A 37 -6.19 5.63 -3.95
N MET A 38 -5.27 5.42 -4.88
CA MET A 38 -4.18 4.44 -4.78
C MET A 38 -3.27 4.77 -3.59
N LEU A 39 -2.80 6.01 -3.49
CA LEU A 39 -1.92 6.45 -2.40
C LEU A 39 -2.61 6.33 -1.03
N LEU A 40 -3.89 6.67 -0.94
CA LEU A 40 -4.67 6.51 0.29
C LEU A 40 -4.79 5.04 0.69
N ALA A 41 -5.06 4.15 -0.27
CA ALA A 41 -5.14 2.71 -0.01
C ALA A 41 -3.78 2.12 0.42
N MET A 42 -2.68 2.56 -0.20
CA MET A 42 -1.32 2.17 0.20
C MET A 42 -1.01 2.64 1.63
N ALA A 43 -1.36 3.87 1.99
CA ALA A 43 -1.16 4.39 3.34
C ALA A 43 -1.94 3.58 4.40
N PHE A 44 -3.18 3.16 4.09
CA PHE A 44 -3.93 2.27 4.99
C PHE A 44 -3.32 0.87 5.08
N ALA A 45 -2.83 0.32 3.97
CA ALA A 45 -2.15 -0.97 3.98
C ALA A 45 -0.86 -0.94 4.83
N GLU A 46 -0.16 0.19 4.84
CA GLU A 46 1.09 0.39 5.56
C GLU A 46 0.90 0.69 7.05
N ALA A 47 -0.29 1.13 7.48
CA ALA A 47 -0.59 1.40 8.89
C ALA A 47 -0.36 0.17 9.81
N ILE A 48 -0.59 -1.04 9.28
CA ILE A 48 -0.34 -2.30 10.00
C ILE A 48 1.17 -2.55 10.20
N ALA A 49 2.00 -2.14 9.23
CA ALA A 49 3.46 -2.22 9.34
C ALA A 49 3.98 -1.28 10.44
N ILE A 50 3.44 -0.05 10.49
CA ILE A 50 3.83 0.97 11.47
C ILE A 50 3.52 0.51 12.91
N TYR A 51 2.33 -0.05 13.15
CA TYR A 51 2.00 -0.63 14.46
C TYR A 51 2.96 -1.77 14.85
N SER A 52 3.29 -2.64 13.89
CA SER A 52 4.24 -3.74 14.12
C SER A 52 5.66 -3.23 14.43
N LEU A 53 6.06 -2.10 13.83
CA LEU A 53 7.34 -1.44 14.08
C LEU A 53 7.37 -0.82 15.48
N ILE A 54 6.33 -0.06 15.87
CA ILE A 54 6.23 0.56 17.20
C ILE A 54 6.32 -0.51 18.30
N LEU A 55 5.59 -1.61 18.16
CA LEU A 55 5.64 -2.71 19.13
C LEU A 55 7.03 -3.38 19.21
N ALA A 56 7.79 -3.39 18.12
CA ALA A 56 9.13 -3.96 18.09
C ALA A 56 10.19 -3.09 18.80
N PHE A 57 9.94 -1.80 18.98
CA PHE A 57 10.84 -0.88 19.70
C PHE A 57 10.37 -0.54 21.12
N THR A 58 9.13 -0.91 21.47
CA THR A 58 8.55 -0.64 22.80
C THR A 58 8.61 -1.87 23.74
N LYS A 59 9.14 -3.01 23.26
CA LYS A 59 9.35 -4.24 24.03
C LYS A 59 10.81 -4.66 24.03
#